data_AF-A0A9D1PYH9-F1
#
_entry.id   AF-A0A9D1PYH9-F1
#
_cell.length_a   1.000
_cell.length_b   1.000
_cell.length_c   1.000
_cell.angle_alpha   90.00
_cell.angle_beta   90.00
_cell.angle_gamma   90.00
#
_symmetry.space_group_name_H-M   'P 1'
#
loop_
_entity.id
_entity.type
_entity.pdbx_description
1 polymer ?
#
loop_
_entity_poly.entity_id
_entity_poly.type
_entity_poly.pdbx_seq_one_letter_code
_entity_poly.pdbx_strand_id
1 'polypeptide(L)'
;IQPDHVHMVISIPPKYSVSAVIGYIKGKSAIAIARDFGRRQKNFTGEHFWARGYFVSTVGMDEEAIKHYVENQTLEDIRLEKLKR
;
A
#
# COMPACT_ATOMS: atom_id res chain seq x y z
N ILE A 1 -8.73 -3.50 1.19
CA ILE A 1 -8.01 -3.36 -0.11
C ILE A 1 -8.94 -2.58 -1.01
N GLN A 2 -8.51 -1.42 -1.48
CA GLN A 2 -9.28 -0.61 -2.43
C GLN A 2 -8.80 -0.92 -3.86
N PRO A 3 -9.59 -0.56 -4.90
CA PRO A 3 -9.22 -0.87 -6.28
C PRO A 3 -7.90 -0.23 -6.74
N ASP A 4 -7.50 0.88 -6.15
CA ASP A 4 -6.36 1.72 -6.58
C ASP A 4 -5.24 1.82 -5.52
N HIS A 5 -5.48 1.39 -4.28
CA HIS A 5 -4.48 1.43 -3.21
C HIS A 5 -4.67 0.33 -2.14
N VAL A 6 -3.61 0.09 -1.37
CA VAL A 6 -3.56 -0.93 -0.32
C VAL A 6 -3.16 -0.30 1.01
N HIS A 7 -4.03 -0.47 2.01
CA HIS A 7 -3.73 -0.17 3.41
C HIS A 7 -3.18 -1.44 4.09
N MET A 8 -2.05 -1.31 4.79
CA MET A 8 -1.40 -2.41 5.49
C MET A 8 -0.99 -1.98 6.90
N VAL A 9 -1.22 -2.84 7.87
CA VAL A 9 -0.66 -2.73 9.22
C VAL A 9 0.48 -3.73 9.33
N ILE A 10 1.70 -3.24 9.56
CA ILE A 10 2.90 -4.08 9.64
C ILE A 10 3.76 -3.71 10.84
N SER A 11 4.28 -4.73 11.53
CA SER A 11 5.29 -4.54 12.57
C SER A 11 6.68 -4.57 11.94
N ILE A 12 7.43 -3.48 12.08
CA ILE A 12 8.79 -3.34 11.54
C ILE A 12 9.79 -3.29 12.69
N PRO A 13 10.77 -4.22 12.75
CA PRO A 13 11.85 -4.13 13.71
C PRO A 13 12.61 -2.79 13.57
N PRO A 14 12.96 -2.10 14.66
CA PRO A 14 13.51 -0.74 14.63
C PRO A 14 14.87 -0.63 13.92
N LYS A 15 15.56 -1.76 13.72
CA LYS A 15 16.80 -1.84 12.94
C LYS A 15 16.61 -1.62 11.44
N TYR A 16 15.40 -1.75 10.93
CA TYR A 16 15.09 -1.54 9.52
C TYR A 16 14.40 -0.21 9.32
N SER A 17 14.81 0.54 8.29
CA SER A 17 14.08 1.75 7.91
C SER A 17 12.74 1.38 7.27
N VAL A 18 11.70 2.15 7.62
CA VAL A 18 10.37 2.03 7.01
C VAL A 18 10.46 2.09 5.48
N SER A 19 11.26 3.01 4.95
CA SER A 19 11.46 3.19 3.52
C SER A 19 12.04 1.95 2.83
N ALA A 20 12.98 1.26 3.47
CA ALA A 20 13.56 0.03 2.92
C ALA A 20 12.53 -1.11 2.87
N VAL A 21 11.75 -1.27 3.95
CA VAL A 21 10.70 -2.29 4.03
C VAL A 21 9.61 -2.04 2.98
N ILE A 22 9.10 -0.82 2.90
CA ILE A 22 8.07 -0.46 1.90
C ILE A 22 8.62 -0.58 0.47
N GLY A 23 9.87 -0.16 0.24
CA GLY A 23 10.53 -0.34 -1.06
C GLY A 23 10.63 -1.81 -1.46
N TYR A 24 11.00 -2.68 -0.52
CA TYR A 24 11.05 -4.12 -0.74
C TYR A 24 9.68 -4.70 -1.06
N ILE A 25 8.64 -4.37 -0.28
CA ILE A 25 7.27 -4.85 -0.48
C ILE A 25 6.76 -4.40 -1.85
N LYS A 26 6.88 -3.11 -2.19
CA LYS A 26 6.44 -2.57 -3.48
C LYS A 26 7.17 -3.22 -4.64
N GLY A 27 8.49 -3.42 -4.52
CA GLY A 27 9.31 -4.05 -5.57
C GLY A 27 8.97 -5.52 -5.79
N LYS A 28 8.88 -6.32 -4.72
CA LYS A 28 8.59 -7.77 -4.83
C LYS A 28 7.15 -8.03 -5.28
N SER A 29 6.18 -7.27 -4.77
CA SER A 29 4.79 -7.41 -5.20
C SER A 29 4.59 -7.02 -6.66
N ALA A 30 5.23 -5.94 -7.14
CA ALA A 30 5.17 -5.58 -8.56
C ALA A 30 5.70 -6.70 -9.47
N ILE A 31 6.82 -7.34 -9.09
CA ILE A 31 7.37 -8.48 -9.84
C ILE A 31 6.43 -9.69 -9.78
N ALA A 32 5.87 -10.01 -8.60
CA ALA A 32 4.96 -11.14 -8.46
C ALA A 32 3.69 -10.94 -9.30
N ILE A 33 3.09 -9.76 -9.23
CA ILE A 33 1.88 -9.41 -10.00
C ILE A 33 2.16 -9.45 -11.51
N ALA A 34 3.31 -8.93 -11.94
CA ALA A 34 3.72 -9.00 -13.34
C ALA A 34 3.89 -10.45 -13.82
N ARG A 35 4.35 -11.38 -12.97
CA ARG A 35 4.49 -12.80 -13.32
C ARG A 35 3.15 -13.52 -13.36
N ASP A 36 2.31 -13.30 -12.35
CA ASP A 36 1.08 -14.07 -12.15
C ASP A 36 -0.08 -13.56 -13.02
N PHE A 37 -0.12 -12.26 -13.30
CA PHE A 37 -1.21 -11.60 -14.02
C PHE A 37 -0.76 -10.91 -15.33
N GLY A 38 0.55 -10.85 -15.61
CA GLY A 38 1.09 -10.26 -16.83
C GLY A 38 0.88 -11.12 -18.08
N ARG A 39 -0.37 -11.24 -18.54
CA ARG A 39 -0.73 -11.94 -19.79
C ARG A 39 -0.33 -11.20 -21.08
N ARG A 40 0.51 -10.16 -21.02
CA ARG A 40 0.95 -9.42 -22.20
C ARG A 40 2.46 -9.49 -22.37
N GLN A 41 2.89 -10.11 -23.46
CA GLN A 41 4.20 -9.86 -24.07
C GLN A 41 4.23 -8.39 -24.55
N LYS A 42 4.50 -7.45 -23.65
CA LYS A 42 4.89 -6.09 -24.04
C LYS A 42 5.98 -5.61 -23.09
N ASN A 43 6.99 -5.00 -23.68
CA ASN A 43 8.19 -4.49 -23.05
C ASN A 43 7.87 -3.77 -21.73
N PHE A 44 8.27 -4.37 -20.60
CA PHE A 44 8.19 -3.78 -19.25
C PHE A 44 9.11 -2.56 -19.05
N THR A 45 9.61 -1.96 -20.13
CA THR A 45 10.34 -0.70 -20.09
C THR A 45 9.33 0.43 -19.90
N GLY A 46 8.96 0.70 -18.65
CA GLY A 46 8.19 1.90 -18.25
C GLY A 46 6.88 1.67 -17.51
N GLU A 47 6.44 0.43 -17.28
CA GLU A 47 5.24 0.17 -16.47
C GLU A 47 5.58 0.14 -14.98
N HIS A 48 4.97 1.04 -14.20
CA HIS A 48 5.07 1.08 -12.75
C HIS A 48 3.74 0.63 -12.13
N PHE A 49 3.74 -0.54 -11.48
CA PHE A 49 2.54 -1.04 -10.79
C PHE A 49 2.15 -0.14 -9.59
N TRP A 50 3.14 0.40 -8.89
CA TRP A 50 2.93 1.31 -7.77
C TRP A 50 3.33 2.74 -8.11
N ALA A 51 2.62 3.72 -7.54
CA ALA A 51 3.07 5.10 -7.52
C ALA A 51 4.43 5.23 -6.79
N ARG A 52 5.21 6.28 -7.08
CA ARG A 52 6.52 6.51 -6.43
C ARG A 52 6.39 6.71 -4.92
N GLY A 53 5.34 7.43 -4.49
CA GLY A 53 5.08 7.74 -3.09
C GLY A 53 4.51 6.57 -2.27
N TYR A 54 4.48 6.77 -0.96
CA TYR A 54 3.74 5.97 0.02
C TYR A 54 3.41 6.85 1.21
N PHE A 55 2.38 6.49 1.96
CA PHE A 55 2.01 7.14 3.22
C PHE A 55 2.32 6.19 4.37
N VAL A 56 2.80 6.73 5.49
CA VAL A 56 3.01 5.97 6.72
C VAL A 56 2.59 6.79 7.92
N SER A 57 1.86 6.15 8.82
CA SER A 57 1.57 6.66 10.16
C SER A 57 2.03 5.63 11.19
N THR A 58 2.78 6.07 12.19
CA THR A 58 3.17 5.22 13.32
C THR A 58 2.01 5.15 14.30
N VAL A 59 1.51 3.95 14.55
CA VAL A 59 0.51 3.68 15.59
C VAL A 59 1.24 3.13 16.82
N GLY A 60 0.87 3.57 18.02
CA GLY A 60 1.38 3.01 19.27
C GLY A 60 0.93 1.54 19.46
N MET A 61 1.33 0.92 20.56
CA MET A 61 1.04 -0.51 20.89
C MET A 61 -0.45 -0.83 21.16
N ASP A 62 -1.39 0.04 20.77
CA ASP A 62 -2.81 -0.17 21.02
C ASP A 62 -3.51 -0.77 19.80
N GLU A 63 -3.95 -2.03 19.93
CA GLU A 63 -4.64 -2.79 18.90
C GLU A 63 -6.01 -2.19 18.54
N GLU A 64 -6.72 -1.60 19.50
CA GLU A 64 -8.00 -0.92 19.24
C GLU A 64 -7.77 0.34 18.39
N ALA A 65 -6.71 1.08 18.68
CA ALA A 65 -6.32 2.26 17.90
C ALA A 65 -5.96 1.89 16.45
N ILE A 66 -5.29 0.76 16.24
CA ILE A 66 -4.97 0.24 14.90
C ILE A 66 -6.24 -0.11 14.13
N LYS A 67 -7.18 -0.81 14.75
CA LYS A 67 -8.44 -1.21 14.11
C LYS A 67 -9.28 0.01 13.73
N HIS A 68 -9.46 0.94 14.66
CA HIS A 68 -10.16 2.19 14.40
C HIS A 68 -9.49 3.01 13.29
N TYR A 69 -8.16 3.03 13.24
CA TYR A 69 -7.43 3.74 12.19
C TYR A 69 -7.73 3.17 10.78
N VAL A 70 -7.72 1.84 10.61
CA VAL A 70 -8.02 1.20 9.32
C VAL A 70 -9.48 1.42 8.89
N GLU A 71 -10.41 1.31 9.85
CA GLU A 71 -11.83 1.57 9.59
C GLU A 71 -12.06 3.04 9.18
N ASN A 72 -11.47 4.00 9.91
CA ASN A 72 -11.60 5.42 9.62
C ASN A 72 -10.95 5.83 8.29
N GLN A 73 -9.79 5.26 7.93
CA GLN A 73 -9.17 5.48 6.61
C GLN A 73 -10.12 5.05 5.49
N THR A 74 -10.72 3.87 5.63
CA THR A 74 -11.68 3.34 4.65
C THR A 74 -12.90 4.25 4.51
N LEU A 75 -13.45 4.75 5.62
CA LEU A 75 -14.60 5.66 5.62
C LEU A 75 -14.26 7.01 4.99
N GLU A 76 -13.09 7.57 5.30
CA GLU A 76 -12.66 8.86 4.74
C GLU A 76 -12.38 8.76 3.24
N ASP A 77 -11.78 7.66 2.77
CA ASP A 77 -11.58 7.40 1.34
C ASP A 77 -12.93 7.39 0.60
N ILE A 78 -13.93 6.67 1.13
CA ILE A 78 -15.30 6.64 0.58
C ILE A 78 -15.93 8.04 0.59
N ARG A 79 -15.71 8.82 1.65
CA ARG A 79 -16.23 10.20 1.77
C ARG A 79 -15.62 11.10 0.71
N LEU A 80 -14.30 11.05 0.53
CA LEU A 80 -13.55 11.83 -0.46
C LEU A 80 -13.96 11.45 -1.89
N GLU A 81 -14.19 10.17 -2.17
CA GLU A 81 -14.74 9.73 -3.46
C GLU A 81 -16.13 10.32 -3.74
N LYS A 82 -17.03 10.32 -2.75
CA LYS A 82 -18.38 10.90 -2.88
C LYS A 82 -18.36 12.41 -3.10
N LEU A 83 -17.42 13.14 -2.50
CA LEU A 83 -17.26 14.59 -2.66
C LEU A 83 -16.68 15.00 -4.02
N LYS A 84 -15.95 14.10 -4.69
CA LYS A 84 -15.38 14.34 -6.03
C LYS A 84 -16.38 14.08 -7.17
N ARG A 85 -17.59 13.63 -6.85
CA ARG A 85 -18.65 13.26 -7.79
C ARG A 85 -19.75 14.30 -7.81
#